data_AF-A0A3B9XN68-F1
#
_entry.id   AF-A0A3B9XN68-F1
#
_cell.length_a   1.000
_cell.length_b   1.000
_cell.length_c   1.000
_cell.angle_alpha   90.00
_cell.angle_beta   90.00
_cell.angle_gamma   90.00
#
_symmetry.space_group_name_H-M   'P 1'
#
loop_
_entity.id
_entity.type
_entity.pdbx_description
1 polymer ?
#
loop_
_entity_poly.entity_id
_entity_poly.type
_entity_poly.pdbx_seq_one_letter_code
_entity_poly.pdbx_strand_id
1 'polypeptide(L)'
;MACGLLVVVLLVLAVGVHAVWPLLAYPVVDIQISRQSPLPSQPNEQFLAGVGVSDITPPVGIPKMGYSAWARDADGFRNRLKARAFYLKPVNGEPLMVIQADLPASSLVLQRRVAELVASQTDVAVHNLSIHATHTHSGPGQYFSSDFYNTFGSNRPGFDMAVFEFLATQIADAVVQAYQQRRPAKLAIGHTDLYGATKNRAMGAYVRNDTVVDKQQNDAAALRAVNQRQKTARAAVQEKRVQFQEQNDAATKLQGLQRQKQAKGVVEGKRVDKQQNDA
;
A
#
# COMPACT_ATOMS: atom_id res chain seq x y z
N MET A 1 -17.83 -62.31 12.09
CA MET A 1 -17.89 -61.18 13.05
C MET A 1 -16.54 -60.48 13.25
N ALA A 2 -15.41 -61.20 13.34
CA ALA A 2 -14.08 -60.60 13.54
C ALA A 2 -13.62 -59.62 12.42
N CYS A 3 -13.97 -59.89 11.16
CA CYS A 3 -13.54 -59.05 10.03
C CYS A 3 -14.21 -57.66 10.02
N GLY A 4 -15.48 -57.57 10.42
CA GLY A 4 -16.21 -56.30 10.48
C GLY A 4 -15.71 -55.37 11.60
N LEU A 5 -15.32 -55.94 12.75
CA LEU A 5 -14.76 -55.16 13.87
C LEU A 5 -13.40 -54.56 13.50
N LEU A 6 -12.55 -55.32 12.79
CA LEU A 6 -11.25 -54.85 12.33
C LEU A 6 -11.38 -53.65 11.37
N VAL A 7 -12.33 -53.71 10.42
CA VAL A 7 -12.58 -52.62 9.47
C VAL A 7 -13.03 -51.34 10.18
N VAL A 8 -13.92 -51.46 11.17
CA VAL A 8 -14.37 -50.30 11.96
C VAL A 8 -13.22 -49.68 12.76
N VAL A 9 -12.38 -50.50 13.40
CA VAL A 9 -11.20 -50.02 14.15
C VAL A 9 -10.22 -49.31 13.21
N LEU A 10 -9.93 -49.86 12.04
CA LEU A 10 -9.06 -49.24 11.05
C LEU A 10 -9.62 -47.91 10.53
N LEU A 11 -10.94 -47.81 10.30
CA LEU A 11 -11.58 -46.57 9.90
C LEU A 11 -11.53 -45.50 11.00
N VAL A 12 -11.79 -45.87 12.26
CA VAL A 12 -11.70 -44.94 13.40
C VAL A 12 -10.27 -44.46 13.60
N LEU A 13 -9.28 -45.35 13.49
CA LEU A 13 -7.87 -44.97 13.56
C LEU A 13 -7.46 -44.07 12.39
N ALA A 14 -7.89 -44.38 11.16
CA ALA A 14 -7.60 -43.54 10.00
C ALA A 14 -8.22 -42.14 10.14
N VAL A 15 -9.48 -42.05 10.60
CA VAL A 15 -10.15 -40.77 10.87
C VAL A 15 -9.46 -40.02 12.00
N GLY A 16 -9.07 -40.71 13.08
CA GLY A 16 -8.33 -40.13 14.20
C GLY A 16 -6.97 -39.59 13.78
N VAL A 17 -6.19 -40.37 13.01
CA VAL A 17 -4.91 -39.94 12.45
C VAL A 17 -5.10 -38.78 11.48
N HIS A 18 -6.08 -38.81 10.59
CA HIS A 18 -6.36 -37.67 9.70
C HIS A 18 -6.80 -36.40 10.44
N ALA A 19 -7.53 -36.55 11.55
CA ALA A 19 -7.97 -35.43 12.38
C ALA A 19 -6.82 -34.82 13.21
N VAL A 20 -5.88 -35.66 13.67
CA VAL A 20 -4.79 -35.26 14.58
C VAL A 20 -3.50 -34.92 13.82
N TRP A 21 -3.25 -35.52 12.65
CA TRP A 21 -2.06 -35.29 11.83
C TRP A 21 -1.78 -33.81 11.52
N PRO A 22 -2.78 -32.99 11.15
CA PRO A 22 -2.56 -31.56 10.97
C PRO A 22 -2.03 -30.87 12.23
N LEU A 23 -2.37 -31.35 13.43
CA LEU A 23 -1.87 -30.76 14.68
C LEU A 23 -0.44 -31.20 15.02
N LEU A 24 0.01 -32.36 14.52
CA LEU A 24 1.33 -32.92 14.80
C LEU A 24 2.38 -32.62 13.72
N ALA A 25 1.94 -32.40 12.47
CA ALA A 25 2.81 -32.27 11.30
C ALA A 25 2.53 -30.99 10.48
N TYR A 26 1.78 -30.02 11.02
CA TYR A 26 1.71 -28.72 10.36
C TYR A 26 3.12 -28.13 10.27
N PRO A 27 3.57 -27.71 9.08
CA PRO A 27 4.89 -27.13 8.93
C PRO A 27 4.97 -25.85 9.76
N VAL A 28 5.81 -25.87 10.79
CA VAL A 28 6.16 -24.69 11.57
C VAL A 28 7.29 -23.98 10.85
N VAL A 29 7.14 -22.67 10.69
CA VAL A 29 8.20 -21.81 10.16
C VAL A 29 8.67 -20.91 11.29
N ASP A 30 9.91 -21.12 11.72
CA ASP A 30 10.55 -20.27 12.72
C ASP A 30 11.09 -19.00 12.07
N ILE A 31 10.66 -17.85 12.57
CA ILE A 31 11.11 -16.53 12.13
C ILE A 31 11.86 -15.87 13.28
N GLN A 32 13.14 -15.56 13.07
CA GLN A 32 13.95 -14.82 14.02
C GLN A 32 14.04 -13.36 13.59
N ILE A 33 13.57 -12.44 14.43
CA ILE A 33 13.60 -11.00 14.18
C ILE A 33 14.31 -10.32 15.35
N SER A 34 15.41 -9.65 15.06
CA SER A 34 16.16 -8.89 16.04
C SER A 34 15.63 -7.46 16.16
N ARG A 35 15.44 -7.00 17.41
CA ARG A 35 15.11 -5.59 17.67
C ARG A 35 16.39 -4.76 17.61
N GLN A 36 16.63 -4.14 16.46
CA GLN A 36 17.74 -3.23 16.25
C GLN A 36 17.34 -1.78 16.60
N SER A 37 18.28 -1.02 17.17
CA SER A 37 18.10 0.42 17.39
C SER A 37 18.28 1.17 16.07
N PRO A 38 17.41 2.14 15.75
CA PRO A 38 17.60 2.98 14.56
C PRO A 38 18.81 3.91 14.71
N LEU A 39 19.21 4.56 13.62
CA LEU A 39 20.18 5.65 13.68
C LEU A 39 19.68 6.79 14.60
N PRO A 40 20.58 7.51 15.28
CA PRO A 40 20.19 8.67 16.08
C PRO A 40 19.49 9.74 15.22
N SER A 41 18.30 10.15 15.66
CA SER A 41 17.55 11.23 15.01
C SER A 41 18.26 12.57 15.20
N GLN A 42 18.63 13.21 14.10
CA GLN A 42 19.28 14.52 14.12
C GLN A 42 18.26 15.65 14.26
N PRO A 43 18.56 16.75 14.99
CA PRO A 43 17.71 17.94 15.03
C PRO A 43 17.42 18.51 13.63
N ASN A 44 16.25 19.12 13.46
CA ASN A 44 15.83 19.76 12.22
C ASN A 44 15.07 21.06 12.51
N GLU A 45 15.38 22.12 11.75
CA GLU A 45 14.74 23.45 11.91
C GLU A 45 13.39 23.56 11.20
N GLN A 46 13.12 22.66 10.25
CA GLN A 46 11.91 22.66 9.42
C GLN A 46 11.30 21.26 9.39
N PHE A 47 9.99 21.20 9.18
CA PHE A 47 9.31 19.93 8.94
C PHE A 47 9.90 19.26 7.70
N LEU A 48 10.32 18.00 7.82
CA LEU A 48 10.84 17.23 6.70
C LEU A 48 9.80 16.21 6.24
N ALA A 49 9.67 16.05 4.93
CA ALA A 49 8.93 14.94 4.35
C ALA A 49 9.74 14.28 3.24
N GLY A 50 9.61 12.96 3.13
CA GLY A 50 10.18 12.18 2.04
C GLY A 50 9.21 11.09 1.59
N VAL A 51 9.32 10.69 0.33
CA VAL A 51 8.45 9.68 -0.28
C VAL A 51 9.32 8.65 -0.97
N GLY A 52 9.02 7.38 -0.76
CA GLY A 52 9.66 6.26 -1.45
C GLY A 52 8.60 5.31 -1.97
N VAL A 53 8.86 4.69 -3.11
CA VAL A 53 7.93 3.76 -3.75
C VAL A 53 8.69 2.55 -4.23
N SER A 54 8.22 1.37 -3.86
CA SER A 54 8.76 0.10 -4.33
C SER A 54 7.66 -0.80 -4.88
N ASP A 55 8.02 -1.62 -5.87
CA ASP A 55 7.15 -2.67 -6.41
C ASP A 55 7.16 -3.85 -5.43
N ILE A 56 5.99 -4.27 -4.98
CA ILE A 56 5.80 -5.41 -4.06
C ILE A 56 5.04 -6.55 -4.73
N THR A 57 5.03 -6.60 -6.07
CA THR A 57 4.32 -7.62 -6.84
C THR A 57 5.09 -8.95 -6.78
N PRO A 58 4.56 -9.99 -6.13
CA PRO A 58 5.24 -11.28 -6.08
C PRO A 58 5.17 -11.99 -7.45
N PRO A 59 5.95 -13.07 -7.65
CA PRO A 59 5.81 -13.94 -8.82
C PRO A 59 4.40 -14.53 -8.98
N VAL A 60 4.08 -15.00 -10.19
CA VAL A 60 2.86 -15.78 -10.44
C VAL A 60 2.92 -17.13 -9.70
N GLY A 61 1.77 -17.72 -9.42
CA GLY A 61 1.61 -18.98 -8.67
C GLY A 61 1.37 -18.78 -7.18
N ILE A 62 1.55 -17.57 -6.64
CA ILE A 62 1.29 -17.29 -5.23
C ILE A 62 -0.22 -17.21 -4.96
N PRO A 63 -0.74 -17.87 -3.91
CA PRO A 63 -2.15 -17.80 -3.56
C PRO A 63 -2.55 -16.37 -3.19
N LYS A 64 -3.66 -15.90 -3.78
CA LYS A 64 -4.25 -14.62 -3.39
C LYS A 64 -5.00 -14.75 -2.07
N MET A 65 -4.99 -13.71 -1.25
CA MET A 65 -5.73 -13.69 0.01
C MET A 65 -6.97 -12.80 -0.07
N GLY A 66 -8.01 -13.16 0.68
CA GLY A 66 -9.18 -12.32 0.96
C GLY A 66 -10.49 -13.04 0.66
N TYR A 67 -10.50 -13.90 -0.36
CA TYR A 67 -11.66 -14.74 -0.69
C TYR A 67 -11.60 -16.14 -0.09
N SER A 68 -10.62 -16.44 0.78
CA SER A 68 -10.50 -17.71 1.49
C SER A 68 -10.54 -18.90 0.49
N ALA A 69 -11.38 -19.92 0.73
CA ALA A 69 -11.55 -21.06 -0.17
C ALA A 69 -11.94 -20.71 -1.62
N TRP A 70 -12.47 -19.51 -1.86
CA TRP A 70 -12.81 -19.01 -3.20
C TRP A 70 -11.67 -18.26 -3.89
N ALA A 71 -10.54 -18.08 -3.20
CA ALA A 71 -9.36 -17.48 -3.80
C ALA A 71 -8.77 -18.37 -4.91
N ARG A 72 -7.89 -17.76 -5.69
CA ARG A 72 -7.17 -18.43 -6.79
C ARG A 72 -5.71 -18.02 -6.72
N ASP A 73 -4.83 -18.89 -7.16
CA ASP A 73 -3.43 -18.54 -7.35
C ASP A 73 -3.30 -17.41 -8.37
N ALA A 74 -2.27 -16.58 -8.24
CA ALA A 74 -1.99 -15.53 -9.20
C ALA A 74 -1.55 -16.14 -10.54
N ASP A 75 -2.23 -15.81 -11.62
CA ASP A 75 -1.98 -16.30 -12.99
C ASP A 75 -1.41 -15.21 -13.91
N GLY A 76 -1.28 -13.98 -13.39
CA GLY A 76 -0.73 -12.84 -14.10
C GLY A 76 -0.92 -11.54 -13.31
N PHE A 77 -0.64 -10.42 -13.97
CA PHE A 77 -0.73 -9.10 -13.37
C PHE A 77 -1.55 -8.17 -14.26
N ARG A 78 -2.67 -7.66 -13.74
CA ARG A 78 -3.37 -6.53 -14.39
C ARG A 78 -2.68 -5.21 -14.08
N ASN A 79 -2.25 -5.03 -12.82
CA ASN A 79 -1.53 -3.88 -12.32
C ASN A 79 -0.44 -4.38 -11.36
N ARG A 80 0.64 -3.59 -11.19
CA ARG A 80 1.64 -3.83 -10.14
C ARG A 80 1.12 -3.40 -8.78
N LEU A 81 1.48 -4.14 -7.75
CA LEU A 81 1.29 -3.81 -6.35
C LEU A 81 2.45 -2.91 -5.88
N LYS A 82 2.17 -1.89 -5.09
CA LYS A 82 3.21 -0.97 -4.61
C LYS A 82 3.18 -0.82 -3.09
N ALA A 83 4.36 -0.62 -2.51
CA ALA A 83 4.52 -0.01 -1.20
C ALA A 83 4.91 1.45 -1.39
N ARG A 84 4.17 2.36 -0.75
CA ARG A 84 4.41 3.80 -0.76
C ARG A 84 4.71 4.23 0.66
N ALA A 85 5.95 4.60 0.92
CA ALA A 85 6.45 5.00 2.22
C ALA A 85 6.49 6.53 2.31
N PHE A 86 5.97 7.07 3.42
CA PHE A 86 5.93 8.49 3.72
C PHE A 86 6.69 8.73 5.03
N TYR A 87 7.87 9.34 4.89
CA TYR A 87 8.65 9.82 6.03
C TYR A 87 8.17 11.22 6.40
N LEU A 88 7.84 11.45 7.67
CA LEU A 88 7.38 12.73 8.20
C LEU A 88 8.15 13.05 9.49
N LYS A 89 8.89 14.17 9.53
CA LYS A 89 9.64 14.59 10.71
C LYS A 89 9.23 15.99 11.16
N PRO A 90 8.59 16.14 12.32
CA PRO A 90 8.33 17.45 12.92
C PRO A 90 9.62 18.11 13.40
N VAL A 91 9.59 19.43 13.62
CA VAL A 91 10.69 20.15 14.27
C VAL A 91 10.82 19.65 15.70
N ASN A 92 12.03 19.27 16.11
CA ASN A 92 12.35 18.78 17.45
C ASN A 92 11.54 17.55 17.90
N GLY A 93 11.05 16.71 16.98
CA GLY A 93 10.33 15.49 17.33
C GLY A 93 10.83 14.25 16.58
N GLU A 94 10.35 13.10 17.01
CA GLU A 94 10.70 11.83 16.36
C GLU A 94 10.07 11.73 14.97
N PRO A 95 10.77 11.08 14.01
CA PRO A 95 10.21 10.82 12.71
C PRO A 95 9.12 9.75 12.77
N LEU A 96 8.09 9.92 11.92
CA LEU A 96 7.04 8.96 11.66
C LEU A 96 7.20 8.39 10.24
N MET A 97 7.05 7.07 10.13
CA MET A 97 7.01 6.35 8.86
C MET A 97 5.64 5.71 8.67
N VAL A 98 4.89 6.22 7.69
CA VAL A 98 3.60 5.67 7.28
C VAL A 98 3.77 4.98 5.94
N ILE A 99 3.47 3.69 5.87
CA ILE A 99 3.59 2.89 4.65
C ILE A 99 2.19 2.50 4.21
N GLN A 100 1.77 2.91 3.02
CA GLN A 100 0.61 2.34 2.35
C GLN A 100 1.09 1.19 1.46
N ALA A 101 0.57 -0.01 1.66
CA ALA A 101 0.92 -1.18 0.86
C ALA A 101 -0.31 -1.74 0.14
N ASP A 102 -0.15 -2.09 -1.14
CA ASP A 102 -1.17 -2.75 -1.94
C ASP A 102 -1.25 -4.25 -1.57
N LEU A 103 -1.74 -4.51 -0.35
CA LEU A 103 -1.81 -5.83 0.29
C LEU A 103 -3.22 -6.13 0.84
N PRO A 104 -3.56 -7.41 1.02
CA PRO A 104 -4.84 -7.82 1.62
C PRO A 104 -4.91 -7.48 3.11
N ALA A 105 -3.82 -7.61 3.84
CA ALA A 105 -3.74 -7.19 5.23
C ALA A 105 -2.28 -6.94 5.63
N SER A 106 -2.08 -6.22 6.73
CA SER A 106 -0.76 -6.06 7.35
C SER A 106 -0.54 -7.18 8.38
N SER A 107 0.72 -7.38 8.78
CA SER A 107 1.07 -8.32 9.84
C SER A 107 2.13 -7.76 10.76
N LEU A 108 2.08 -8.12 12.05
CA LEU A 108 3.05 -7.67 13.03
C LEU A 108 4.46 -8.17 12.69
N VAL A 109 4.62 -9.44 12.30
CA VAL A 109 5.92 -10.01 11.91
C VAL A 109 6.51 -9.28 10.71
N LEU A 110 5.68 -8.88 9.74
CA LEU A 110 6.12 -8.11 8.58
C LEU A 110 6.61 -6.72 8.99
N GLN A 111 5.88 -6.01 9.87
CA GLN A 111 6.29 -4.71 10.40
C GLN A 111 7.61 -4.78 11.16
N ARG A 112 7.80 -5.83 11.98
CA ARG A 112 9.02 -6.01 12.77
C ARG A 112 10.21 -6.34 11.88
N ARG A 113 10.03 -7.19 10.86
CA ARG A 113 11.07 -7.52 9.90
C ARG A 113 11.49 -6.31 9.07
N VAL A 114 10.54 -5.51 8.59
CA VAL A 114 10.84 -4.23 7.90
C VAL A 114 11.65 -3.31 8.82
N ALA A 115 11.23 -3.16 10.09
CA ALA A 115 11.94 -2.30 11.04
C ALA A 115 13.37 -2.76 11.34
N GLU A 116 13.60 -4.08 11.43
CA GLU A 116 14.93 -4.65 11.55
C GLU A 116 15.82 -4.31 10.35
N LEU A 117 15.31 -4.47 9.12
CA LEU A 117 16.06 -4.23 7.88
C LEU A 117 16.46 -2.75 7.69
N VAL A 118 15.66 -1.81 8.20
CA VAL A 118 15.89 -0.36 8.00
C VAL A 118 16.59 0.32 9.17
N ALA A 119 16.79 -0.37 10.30
CA ALA A 119 17.32 0.24 11.53
C ALA A 119 18.70 0.86 11.34
N SER A 120 19.61 0.18 10.64
CA SER A 120 20.96 0.69 10.36
C SER A 120 21.01 1.79 9.28
N GLN A 121 19.88 2.09 8.63
CA GLN A 121 19.81 2.96 7.46
C GLN A 121 18.93 4.21 7.69
N THR A 122 18.11 4.23 8.74
CA THR A 122 17.12 5.27 8.99
C THR A 122 17.08 5.65 10.46
N ASP A 123 16.55 6.83 10.78
CA ASP A 123 16.31 7.28 12.16
C ASP A 123 14.91 6.91 12.69
N VAL A 124 14.21 6.00 12.00
CA VAL A 124 12.82 5.63 12.33
C VAL A 124 12.81 4.47 13.32
N ALA A 125 12.37 4.75 14.54
CA ALA A 125 12.14 3.71 15.53
C ALA A 125 10.94 2.82 15.16
N VAL A 126 10.98 1.56 15.60
CA VAL A 126 9.94 0.58 15.29
C VAL A 126 8.54 0.99 15.77
N HIS A 127 8.42 1.75 16.86
CA HIS A 127 7.11 2.26 17.33
C HIS A 127 6.56 3.39 16.47
N ASN A 128 7.38 3.99 15.61
CA ASN A 128 7.00 5.04 14.66
C ASN A 128 6.87 4.52 13.21
N LEU A 129 6.94 3.20 12.99
CA LEU A 129 6.79 2.59 11.68
C LEU A 129 5.46 1.84 11.61
N SER A 130 4.57 2.26 10.69
CA SER A 130 3.25 1.65 10.52
C SER A 130 2.98 1.25 9.07
N ILE A 131 2.44 0.04 8.87
CA ILE A 131 2.06 -0.50 7.56
C ILE A 131 0.53 -0.58 7.48
N HIS A 132 -0.04 0.16 6.53
CA HIS A 132 -1.47 0.28 6.24
C HIS A 132 -1.75 -0.41 4.90
N ALA A 133 -2.40 -1.56 4.95
CA ALA A 133 -2.80 -2.31 3.77
C ALA A 133 -4.06 -1.71 3.14
N THR A 134 -4.16 -1.70 1.81
CA THR A 134 -5.37 -1.25 1.09
C THR A 134 -6.54 -2.23 1.19
N HIS A 135 -6.29 -3.43 1.72
CA HIS A 135 -7.25 -4.52 1.77
C HIS A 135 -7.65 -5.01 0.37
N THR A 136 -6.70 -5.00 -0.57
CA THR A 136 -6.93 -5.59 -1.89
C THR A 136 -6.97 -7.12 -1.79
N HIS A 137 -8.07 -7.73 -2.25
CA HIS A 137 -8.21 -9.20 -2.32
C HIS A 137 -7.43 -9.83 -3.49
N SER A 138 -6.59 -9.05 -4.17
CA SER A 138 -5.76 -9.49 -5.30
C SER A 138 -4.26 -9.50 -5.00
N GLY A 139 -3.88 -9.33 -3.73
CA GLY A 139 -2.49 -9.49 -3.28
C GLY A 139 -2.20 -10.88 -2.69
N PRO A 140 -0.93 -11.19 -2.41
CA PRO A 140 -0.52 -12.49 -1.88
C PRO A 140 -1.09 -12.77 -0.48
N GLY A 141 -1.21 -14.05 -0.12
CA GLY A 141 -1.36 -14.50 1.26
C GLY A 141 -0.05 -15.04 1.86
N GLN A 142 -0.17 -15.83 2.93
CA GLN A 142 0.90 -16.68 3.46
C GLN A 142 2.12 -15.96 4.07
N TYR A 143 1.93 -14.78 4.67
CA TYR A 143 3.02 -14.03 5.35
C TYR A 143 2.64 -13.51 6.75
N PHE A 144 1.56 -14.04 7.33
CA PHE A 144 1.00 -13.50 8.57
C PHE A 144 1.61 -14.14 9.82
N SER A 145 1.62 -13.41 10.92
CA SER A 145 1.88 -13.94 12.27
C SER A 145 0.75 -14.82 12.81
N SER A 146 -0.37 -14.95 12.09
CA SER A 146 -1.56 -15.66 12.54
C SER A 146 -1.78 -16.90 11.69
N ASP A 147 -1.75 -18.06 12.34
CA ASP A 147 -2.05 -19.34 11.69
C ASP A 147 -3.46 -19.36 11.11
N PHE A 148 -4.40 -18.66 11.72
CA PHE A 148 -5.74 -18.52 11.16
C PHE A 148 -5.71 -17.86 9.77
N TYR A 149 -5.00 -16.74 9.62
CA TYR A 149 -4.89 -16.08 8.32
C TYR A 149 -4.08 -16.88 7.31
N ASN A 150 -3.00 -17.54 7.76
CA ASN A 150 -2.20 -18.41 6.89
C ASN A 150 -2.96 -19.66 6.43
N THR A 151 -3.85 -20.18 7.28
CA THR A 151 -4.63 -21.39 6.98
C THR A 151 -5.86 -21.10 6.12
N PHE A 152 -6.60 -20.05 6.49
CA PHE A 152 -7.95 -19.81 5.95
C PHE A 152 -8.05 -18.57 5.05
N GLY A 153 -7.02 -17.72 5.02
CA GLY A 153 -7.07 -16.47 4.25
C GLY A 153 -7.05 -16.65 2.73
N SER A 154 -6.59 -17.82 2.26
CA SER A 154 -6.42 -18.15 0.83
C SER A 154 -6.98 -19.54 0.51
N ASN A 155 -6.81 -20.00 -0.74
CA ASN A 155 -7.23 -21.32 -1.23
C ASN A 155 -6.32 -22.48 -0.79
N ARG A 156 -5.16 -22.18 -0.21
CA ARG A 156 -4.20 -23.15 0.32
C ARG A 156 -3.58 -22.62 1.62
N PRO A 157 -3.43 -23.48 2.64
CA PRO A 157 -2.84 -23.08 3.90
C PRO A 157 -1.31 -22.92 3.76
N GLY A 158 -0.71 -22.17 4.67
CA GLY A 158 0.73 -22.16 4.90
C GLY A 158 1.34 -20.79 5.09
N PHE A 159 2.63 -20.79 5.47
CA PHE A 159 3.48 -19.61 5.52
C PHE A 159 4.59 -19.77 4.48
N ASP A 160 4.74 -18.79 3.59
CA ASP A 160 5.74 -18.77 2.55
C ASP A 160 6.83 -17.75 2.93
N MET A 161 7.98 -18.29 3.38
CA MET A 161 9.13 -17.48 3.79
C MET A 161 9.68 -16.61 2.63
N ALA A 162 9.61 -17.10 1.39
CA ALA A 162 10.11 -16.34 0.24
C ALA A 162 9.21 -15.14 -0.05
N VAL A 163 7.88 -15.32 0.04
CA VAL A 163 6.92 -14.20 -0.08
C VAL A 163 7.11 -13.21 1.06
N PHE A 164 7.26 -13.69 2.30
CA PHE A 164 7.47 -12.84 3.47
C PHE A 164 8.74 -11.98 3.35
N GLU A 165 9.88 -12.58 3.05
CA GLU A 165 11.15 -11.86 2.91
C GLU A 165 11.18 -10.93 1.70
N PHE A 166 10.57 -11.33 0.58
CA PHE A 166 10.40 -10.46 -0.58
C PHE A 166 9.60 -9.21 -0.21
N LEU A 167 8.44 -9.36 0.42
CA LEU A 167 7.61 -8.23 0.84
C LEU A 167 8.36 -7.33 1.85
N ALA A 168 9.03 -7.92 2.85
CA ALA A 168 9.79 -7.16 3.83
C ALA A 168 10.92 -6.34 3.18
N THR A 169 11.68 -6.95 2.27
CA THR A 169 12.79 -6.31 1.57
C THR A 169 12.29 -5.16 0.69
N GLN A 170 11.29 -5.42 -0.16
CA GLN A 170 10.76 -4.39 -1.06
C GLN A 170 10.11 -3.22 -0.29
N ILE A 171 9.43 -3.50 0.83
CA ILE A 171 8.89 -2.43 1.70
C ILE A 171 10.03 -1.65 2.38
N ALA A 172 11.07 -2.33 2.86
CA ALA A 172 12.26 -1.69 3.44
C ALA A 172 12.93 -0.76 2.43
N ASP A 173 13.02 -1.14 1.15
CA ASP A 173 13.55 -0.27 0.09
C ASP A 173 12.73 1.01 -0.06
N ALA A 174 11.40 0.93 -0.03
CA ALA A 174 10.55 2.12 -0.07
C ALA A 174 10.81 3.03 1.14
N VAL A 175 11.00 2.45 2.34
CA VAL A 175 11.29 3.18 3.58
C VAL A 175 12.65 3.88 3.49
N VAL A 176 13.69 3.20 3.03
CA VAL A 176 15.03 3.77 2.85
C VAL A 176 15.01 4.89 1.81
N GLN A 177 14.33 4.71 0.68
CA GLN A 177 14.14 5.76 -0.32
C GLN A 177 13.43 6.98 0.27
N ALA A 178 12.33 6.77 1.02
CA ALA A 178 11.59 7.86 1.65
C ALA A 178 12.48 8.64 2.64
N TYR A 179 13.28 7.93 3.43
CA TYR A 179 14.25 8.54 4.33
C TYR A 179 15.30 9.34 3.56
N GLN A 180 15.94 8.77 2.54
CA GLN A 180 17.00 9.43 1.76
C GLN A 180 16.51 10.65 0.98
N GLN A 181 15.26 10.63 0.50
CA GLN A 181 14.67 11.74 -0.26
C GLN A 181 13.99 12.80 0.62
N ARG A 182 14.14 12.71 1.95
CA ARG A 182 13.53 13.67 2.88
C ARG A 182 14.07 15.09 2.66
N ARG A 183 13.17 16.07 2.65
CA ARG A 183 13.48 17.48 2.40
C ARG A 183 12.45 18.38 3.10
N PRO A 184 12.77 19.66 3.31
CA PRO A 184 11.80 20.61 3.86
C PRO A 184 10.47 20.61 3.12
N ALA A 185 9.38 20.51 3.87
CA ALA A 185 8.04 20.40 3.33
C ALA A 185 7.00 21.05 4.25
N LYS A 186 5.82 21.31 3.68
CA LYS A 186 4.62 21.71 4.43
C LYS A 186 3.58 20.61 4.36
N LEU A 187 2.94 20.32 5.49
CA LEU A 187 1.83 19.38 5.58
C LEU A 187 0.49 20.14 5.57
N ALA A 188 -0.41 19.73 4.69
CA ALA A 188 -1.80 20.20 4.67
C ALA A 188 -2.74 19.00 4.77
N ILE A 189 -3.85 19.17 5.50
CA ILE A 189 -4.88 18.14 5.66
C ILE A 189 -6.20 18.74 5.18
N GLY A 190 -6.91 17.98 4.33
CA GLY A 190 -8.25 18.31 3.85
C GLY A 190 -9.18 17.12 3.96
N HIS A 191 -10.48 17.36 3.83
CA HIS A 191 -11.46 16.30 3.73
C HIS A 191 -12.60 16.70 2.78
N THR A 192 -13.27 15.68 2.25
CA THR A 192 -14.50 15.82 1.48
C THR A 192 -15.41 14.63 1.76
N ASP A 193 -16.71 14.81 1.55
CA ASP A 193 -17.68 13.73 1.70
C ASP A 193 -17.91 13.07 0.34
N LEU A 194 -17.74 11.75 0.27
CA LEU A 194 -17.90 10.95 -0.93
C LEU A 194 -19.03 9.94 -0.75
N TYR A 195 -20.10 10.13 -1.51
CA TYR A 195 -21.23 9.21 -1.59
C TYR A 195 -21.22 8.44 -2.92
N GLY A 196 -21.91 7.30 -2.96
CA GLY A 196 -22.06 6.48 -4.17
C GLY A 196 -20.86 5.58 -4.50
N ALA A 197 -19.74 5.70 -3.78
CA ALA A 197 -18.56 4.86 -3.96
C ALA A 197 -18.59 3.56 -3.12
N THR A 198 -19.39 3.52 -2.05
CA THR A 198 -19.50 2.36 -1.15
C THR A 198 -20.96 2.12 -0.77
N LYS A 199 -21.24 0.92 -0.26
CA LYS A 199 -22.54 0.50 0.27
C LYS A 199 -22.30 -0.34 1.53
N ASN A 200 -23.13 -0.17 2.54
CA ASN A 200 -23.11 -1.05 3.70
C ASN A 200 -23.63 -2.44 3.34
N ARG A 201 -22.78 -3.46 3.49
CA ARG A 201 -23.14 -4.86 3.20
C ARG A 201 -23.84 -5.59 4.35
N ALA A 202 -24.03 -4.94 5.50
CA ALA A 202 -24.49 -5.57 6.75
C ALA A 202 -25.55 -4.73 7.48
N MET A 203 -26.61 -4.32 6.78
CA MET A 203 -27.65 -3.44 7.34
C MET A 203 -28.32 -4.00 8.60
N GLY A 204 -28.61 -5.30 8.65
CA GLY A 204 -29.23 -5.91 9.84
C GLY A 204 -28.40 -5.77 11.12
N ALA A 205 -27.06 -5.74 11.01
CA ALA A 205 -26.20 -5.42 12.14
C ALA A 205 -26.17 -3.92 12.41
N TYR A 206 -26.01 -3.11 11.35
CA TYR A 206 -25.91 -1.66 11.44
C TYR A 206 -27.10 -1.01 12.15
N VAL A 207 -28.33 -1.40 11.81
CA VAL A 207 -29.54 -0.81 12.39
C VAL A 207 -29.76 -1.19 13.85
N ARG A 208 -29.03 -2.17 14.39
CA ARG A 208 -29.11 -2.53 15.82
C ARG A 208 -28.32 -1.58 16.73
N ASN A 209 -27.48 -0.70 16.18
CA ASN A 209 -26.83 0.33 16.98
C ASN A 209 -27.86 1.34 17.49
N ASP A 210 -27.79 1.70 18.78
CA ASP A 210 -28.71 2.65 19.41
C ASP A 210 -28.59 4.06 18.80
N THR A 211 -27.42 4.39 18.26
CA THR A 211 -27.13 5.66 17.57
C THR A 211 -27.81 5.78 16.20
N VAL A 212 -28.37 4.69 15.67
CA VAL A 212 -29.00 4.67 14.34
C VAL A 212 -30.50 4.80 14.48
N VAL A 213 -31.07 5.93 14.09
CA VAL A 213 -32.53 6.16 14.15
C VAL A 213 -33.25 5.50 12.98
N ASP A 214 -32.71 5.58 11.76
CA ASP A 214 -33.28 4.93 10.56
C ASP A 214 -33.01 3.43 10.59
N LYS A 215 -34.06 2.64 10.86
CA LYS A 215 -33.98 1.17 10.94
C LYS A 215 -34.28 0.47 9.61
N GLN A 216 -34.44 1.20 8.51
CA GLN A 216 -34.64 0.61 7.19
C GLN A 216 -33.41 -0.20 6.75
N GLN A 217 -33.66 -1.31 6.08
CA GLN A 217 -32.59 -2.20 5.57
C GLN A 217 -32.64 -2.38 4.05
N ASN A 218 -33.34 -1.47 3.35
CA ASN A 218 -33.41 -1.47 1.89
C ASN A 218 -32.10 -0.93 1.26
N ASP A 219 -31.99 -1.07 -0.06
CA ASP A 219 -30.79 -0.69 -0.81
C ASP A 219 -30.45 0.80 -0.72
N ALA A 220 -31.46 1.66 -0.72
CA ALA A 220 -31.26 3.10 -0.56
C ALA A 220 -30.70 3.44 0.83
N ALA A 221 -31.20 2.79 1.90
CA ALA A 221 -30.67 2.94 3.25
C ALA A 221 -29.21 2.45 3.34
N ALA A 222 -28.89 1.33 2.69
CA ALA A 222 -27.53 0.79 2.67
C ALA A 222 -26.50 1.70 1.98
N LEU A 223 -26.92 2.48 0.98
CA LEU A 223 -26.06 3.47 0.31
C LEU A 223 -25.83 4.73 1.15
N ARG A 224 -26.77 5.06 2.06
CA ARG A 224 -26.61 6.17 3.02
C ARG A 224 -25.83 5.77 4.28
N ALA A 225 -25.92 4.49 4.69
CA ALA A 225 -25.31 3.93 5.89
C ALA A 225 -23.79 3.68 5.77
N VAL A 226 -23.06 4.65 5.23
CA VAL A 226 -21.62 4.57 4.94
C VAL A 226 -20.84 5.63 5.72
N ASN A 227 -19.53 5.43 5.89
CA ASN A 227 -18.66 6.54 6.30
C ASN A 227 -18.23 7.31 5.06
N GLN A 228 -18.89 8.44 4.82
CA GLN A 228 -18.67 9.29 3.65
C GLN A 228 -17.34 10.06 3.70
N ARG A 229 -16.73 10.23 4.88
CA ARG A 229 -15.66 11.22 5.05
C ARG A 229 -14.32 10.70 4.54
N GLN A 230 -13.92 11.18 3.37
CA GLN A 230 -12.59 10.96 2.82
C GLN A 230 -11.64 12.05 3.33
N LYS A 231 -10.49 11.65 3.89
CA LYS A 231 -9.42 12.56 4.35
C LYS A 231 -8.22 12.45 3.42
N THR A 232 -7.59 13.59 3.14
CA THR A 232 -6.38 13.67 2.32
C THR A 232 -5.31 14.46 3.08
N ALA A 233 -4.11 13.90 3.15
CA ALA A 233 -2.93 14.60 3.63
C ALA A 233 -1.99 14.87 2.44
N ARG A 234 -1.49 16.11 2.31
CA ARG A 234 -0.57 16.52 1.25
C ARG A 234 0.70 17.09 1.89
N ALA A 235 1.84 16.48 1.60
CA ALA A 235 3.15 17.07 1.87
C ALA A 235 3.64 17.78 0.59
N ALA A 236 3.74 19.11 0.63
CA ALA A 236 4.25 19.91 -0.48
C ALA A 236 5.71 20.29 -0.20
N VAL A 237 6.59 19.96 -1.14
CA VAL A 237 8.01 20.32 -1.07
C VAL A 237 8.14 21.84 -1.07
N GLN A 238 8.95 22.36 -0.16
CA GLN A 238 9.25 23.77 -0.13
C GLN A 238 10.38 24.04 -1.13
N GLU A 239 10.05 24.21 -2.41
CA GLU A 239 11.02 24.69 -3.39
C GLU A 239 11.45 26.12 -3.03
N LYS A 240 12.74 26.43 -3.22
CA LYS A 240 13.22 27.81 -3.12
C LYS A 240 12.46 28.63 -4.16
N ARG A 241 11.56 29.49 -3.69
CA ARG A 241 10.64 30.34 -4.47
C ARG A 241 11.32 31.07 -5.64
N VAL A 242 12.60 31.39 -5.50
CA VAL A 242 13.45 32.05 -6.52
C VAL A 242 13.67 31.17 -7.75
N GLN A 243 13.97 29.88 -7.58
CA GLN A 243 14.35 29.00 -8.70
C GLN A 243 13.16 28.61 -9.58
N PHE A 244 11.97 28.48 -8.96
CA PHE A 244 10.71 28.24 -9.67
C PHE A 244 10.22 29.47 -10.45
N GLN A 245 10.47 30.69 -9.94
CA GLN A 245 10.21 31.92 -10.70
C GLN A 245 11.15 32.05 -11.89
N GLU A 246 12.46 31.84 -11.71
CA GLU A 246 13.44 31.91 -12.81
C GLU A 246 13.14 30.90 -13.94
N GLN A 247 12.76 29.67 -13.60
CA GLN A 247 12.41 28.65 -14.59
C GLN A 247 11.12 28.97 -15.36
N ASN A 248 10.09 29.48 -14.67
CA ASN A 248 8.85 29.89 -15.33
C ASN A 248 9.03 31.13 -16.20
N ASP A 249 9.84 32.10 -15.75
CA ASP A 249 10.16 33.29 -16.53
C ASP A 249 10.99 32.94 -17.77
N ALA A 250 11.95 32.02 -17.64
CA ALA A 250 12.73 31.51 -18.77
C ALA A 250 11.86 30.74 -19.78
N ALA A 251 10.96 29.88 -19.31
CA ALA A 251 10.02 29.13 -20.16
C ALA A 251 9.05 30.08 -20.89
N THR A 252 8.54 31.10 -20.19
CA THR A 252 7.66 32.13 -20.78
C THR A 252 8.39 32.94 -21.85
N LYS A 253 9.65 33.31 -21.61
CA LYS A 253 10.49 34.03 -22.58
C LYS A 253 10.79 33.21 -23.83
N LEU A 254 11.07 31.91 -23.67
CA LEU A 254 11.29 30.98 -24.78
C LEU A 254 10.03 30.82 -25.65
N GLN A 255 8.86 30.67 -25.03
CA GLN A 255 7.59 30.60 -25.77
C GLN A 255 7.29 31.91 -26.52
N GLY A 256 7.59 33.06 -25.92
CA GLY A 256 7.46 34.36 -26.58
C GLY A 256 8.34 34.49 -27.83
N LEU A 257 9.60 34.04 -27.75
CA LEU A 257 10.54 34.04 -28.87
C LEU A 257 10.11 33.09 -30.00
N GLN A 258 9.59 31.91 -29.66
CA GLN A 258 9.08 30.96 -30.65
C GLN A 258 7.85 31.51 -31.39
N ARG A 259 6.92 32.16 -30.67
CA ARG A 259 5.76 32.83 -31.29
C ARG A 259 6.17 33.97 -32.22
N GLN A 260 7.17 34.78 -31.83
CA GLN A 260 7.70 35.83 -32.72
C GLN A 260 8.34 35.27 -33.98
N LYS A 261 9.10 34.17 -33.89
CA LYS A 261 9.69 33.51 -35.07
C LYS A 261 8.62 32.96 -36.00
N GLN A 262 7.59 32.31 -35.46
CA GLN A 262 6.47 31.79 -36.25
C GLN A 262 5.69 32.93 -36.91
N ALA A 263 5.40 34.01 -36.19
CA ALA A 263 4.71 35.18 -36.74
C ALA A 263 5.53 35.85 -37.86
N LYS A 264 6.85 35.98 -37.71
CA LYS A 264 7.73 36.48 -38.78
C LYS A 264 7.73 35.57 -40.00
N GLY A 265 7.83 34.25 -39.81
CA GLY A 265 7.78 33.28 -40.92
C GLY A 265 6.46 33.33 -41.69
N VAL A 266 5.34 33.52 -41.00
CA VAL A 266 4.02 33.70 -41.65
C VAL A 266 3.94 35.00 -42.45
N VAL A 267 4.51 36.10 -41.93
CA VAL A 267 4.53 37.39 -42.63
C VAL A 267 5.46 37.35 -43.84
N GLU A 268 6.62 36.70 -43.73
CA GLU A 268 7.55 36.51 -44.84
C GLU A 268 6.95 35.60 -45.92
N GLY A 269 6.32 34.49 -45.56
CA GLY A 269 5.63 33.61 -46.50
C GLY A 269 4.54 34.36 -47.29
N LYS A 270 3.70 35.14 -46.61
CA LYS A 270 2.68 35.98 -47.28
C LYS A 270 3.27 37.07 -48.18
N ARG A 271 4.49 37.57 -47.91
CA ARG A 271 5.17 38.53 -48.79
C ARG A 271 5.71 37.86 -50.05
N VAL A 272 6.25 36.64 -49.93
CA VAL A 272 6.75 35.86 -51.06
C VAL A 272 5.60 35.43 -51.97
N ASP A 273 4.50 34.92 -51.40
CA ASP A 273 3.30 34.53 -52.17
C ASP A 273 2.71 35.73 -52.94
N LYS A 274 2.74 36.93 -52.34
CA LYS A 274 2.29 38.14 -53.01
C LYS A 274 3.21 38.55 -54.16
N GLN A 275 4.53 38.45 -53.98
CA GLN A 275 5.50 38.77 -55.04
C GLN A 275 5.47 37.77 -56.21
N GLN A 276 5.08 36.52 -55.97
CA GLN A 276 4.91 35.52 -57.02
C GLN A 276 3.60 35.65 -57.80
N ASN A 277 2.54 36.15 -57.17
CA ASN A 277 1.25 36.40 -57.85
C ASN A 277 1.20 37.74 -58.61
N ASP A 278 2.11 38.67 -58.30
CA ASP A 278 2.19 39.99 -58.93
C ASP A 278 3.22 40.02 -60.12
N ALA A 279 3.75 38.87 -60.55
CA ALA A 279 4.71 38.68 -61.65
C ALA A 279 4.10 37.87 -62.80
#